data_AF-A0A958BJS8-F1
#
_entry.id   AF-A0A958BJS8-F1
#
_cell.length_a   1.000
_cell.length_b   1.000
_cell.length_c   1.000
_cell.angle_alpha   90.00
_cell.angle_beta   90.00
_cell.angle_gamma   90.00
#
_symmetry.space_group_name_H-M   'P 1'
#
loop_
_entity.id
_entity.type
_entity.pdbx_description
1 polymer ?
#
loop_
_entity_poly.entity_id
_entity_poly.type
_entity_poly.pdbx_seq_one_letter_code
_entity_poly.pdbx_strand_id
1 'polypeptide(L)'
;EQVRYFESGHPLTLFLQILTSTGAGTNGAYDVLGVGEGLGIDTSLINVAAIEAIRDDLTSQARVAFVLVEEIADAKAWLEEQLLVPAGCVLSVDENERITVAFYGPPLPGETLAPLGPDDALGGVSLDADLGFSGVLNVVDVRYSRDPVSEKYRGRVLVLDNDSIQAHGSAKKLVLELGGVHGLDSVVSPDPVGDSVAELVAARLLSRYAAPRKEISWSAPLTRCATPVAHLIEVSEDRFPAVVIDESQARHLSKGNQSVLYEVVSRSVDYARGVVGLRLLESEFTGERYLFLNDDAAPDYEGASAQERRLGYLAADADDALSLNESPLPFADGGEAYRIYPV
;
A
#
# COMPACT_ATOMS: atom_id res chain seq x y z
N GLU A 1 -9.49 -7.34 36.72
CA GLU A 1 -9.10 -8.33 35.70
C GLU A 1 -7.58 -8.46 35.65
N GLN A 2 -7.06 -9.64 35.28
CA GLN A 2 -5.65 -9.76 34.89
C GLN A 2 -5.48 -9.12 33.52
N VAL A 3 -4.64 -8.09 33.42
CA VAL A 3 -4.05 -7.66 32.15
C VAL A 3 -3.39 -8.90 31.56
N ARG A 4 -3.87 -9.36 30.41
CA ARG A 4 -3.46 -10.67 29.91
C ARG A 4 -2.16 -10.59 29.12
N TYR A 5 -1.95 -9.54 28.29
CA TYR A 5 -0.79 -9.47 27.39
C TYR A 5 -0.22 -8.07 27.22
N PHE A 6 1.12 -8.00 27.17
CA PHE A 6 1.88 -6.86 26.68
C PHE A 6 2.86 -7.38 25.63
N GLU A 7 2.58 -7.09 24.37
CA GLU A 7 3.52 -7.35 23.29
C GLU A 7 3.84 -6.02 22.60
N SER A 8 5.12 -5.76 22.42
CA SER A 8 5.62 -4.59 21.72
C SER A 8 6.58 -5.03 20.62
N GLY A 9 6.47 -4.40 19.46
CA GLY A 9 7.28 -4.80 18.33
C GLY A 9 6.85 -4.15 17.04
N HIS A 10 7.40 -4.66 15.95
CA HIS A 10 6.96 -4.26 14.62
C HIS A 10 5.53 -4.78 14.37
N PRO A 11 4.61 -4.00 13.77
CA PRO A 11 3.23 -4.42 13.52
C PRO A 11 3.13 -5.76 12.78
N LEU A 12 3.94 -5.97 11.74
CA LEU A 12 3.97 -7.22 10.98
C LEU A 12 4.59 -8.40 11.75
N THR A 13 5.48 -8.13 12.72
CA THR A 13 5.98 -9.17 13.63
C THR A 13 4.88 -9.61 14.58
N LEU A 14 4.16 -8.65 15.20
CA LEU A 14 3.02 -8.97 16.06
C LEU A 14 1.92 -9.69 15.28
N PHE A 15 1.67 -9.28 14.03
CA PHE A 15 0.74 -9.93 13.13
C PHE A 15 1.10 -11.41 12.94
N LEU A 16 2.35 -11.71 12.60
CA LEU A 16 2.84 -13.09 12.46
C LEU A 16 2.73 -13.89 13.78
N GLN A 17 3.06 -13.28 14.91
CA GLN A 17 2.93 -13.93 16.22
C GLN A 17 1.48 -14.30 16.54
N ILE A 18 0.53 -13.39 16.29
CA ILE A 18 -0.90 -13.64 16.51
C ILE A 18 -1.43 -14.70 15.56
N LEU A 19 -1.04 -14.69 14.28
CA LEU A 19 -1.48 -15.72 13.35
C LEU A 19 -0.98 -17.12 13.75
N THR A 20 0.30 -17.24 14.11
CA THR A 20 0.98 -18.54 14.22
C THR A 20 0.96 -19.15 15.62
N SER A 21 0.84 -18.35 16.68
CA SER A 21 1.02 -18.87 18.03
C SER A 21 -0.07 -19.84 18.45
N THR A 22 0.37 -20.99 18.98
CA THR A 22 -0.46 -22.09 19.49
C THR A 22 -0.43 -22.18 21.02
N GLY A 23 0.55 -21.53 21.66
CA GLY A 23 0.85 -21.69 23.07
C GLY A 23 1.82 -22.82 23.39
N ALA A 24 2.26 -23.59 22.39
CA ALA A 24 3.18 -24.71 22.55
C ALA A 24 4.58 -24.47 21.96
N GLY A 25 4.77 -23.42 21.16
CA GLY A 25 6.06 -23.13 20.52
C GLY A 25 6.46 -24.15 19.45
N THR A 26 5.47 -24.75 18.79
CA THR A 26 5.66 -25.83 17.79
C THR A 26 5.41 -25.40 16.35
N ASN A 27 4.82 -24.23 16.13
CA ASN A 27 4.41 -23.73 14.82
C ASN A 27 5.35 -22.63 14.28
N GLY A 28 6.66 -22.91 14.26
CA GLY A 28 7.67 -22.01 13.71
C GLY A 28 8.15 -20.90 14.65
N ALA A 29 8.93 -19.96 14.11
CA ALA A 29 9.66 -18.95 14.90
C ALA A 29 8.77 -17.89 15.57
N TYR A 30 7.54 -17.73 15.09
CA TYR A 30 6.58 -16.75 15.59
C TYR A 30 5.57 -17.35 16.58
N ASP A 31 5.63 -18.66 16.84
CA ASP A 31 4.83 -19.32 17.87
C ASP A 31 5.43 -19.05 19.26
N VAL A 32 5.15 -17.85 19.78
CA VAL A 32 5.76 -17.34 21.02
C VAL A 32 4.72 -16.91 22.05
N LEU A 33 3.48 -16.68 21.63
CA LEU A 33 2.38 -16.34 22.54
C LEU A 33 1.90 -17.60 23.26
N GLY A 34 1.39 -17.45 24.47
CA GLY A 34 0.82 -18.52 25.27
C GLY A 34 -0.52 -19.06 24.76
N VAL A 35 -1.06 -20.04 25.50
CA VAL A 35 -2.24 -20.80 25.07
C VAL A 35 -3.48 -19.91 25.02
N GLY A 36 -4.11 -19.85 23.84
CA GLY A 36 -5.33 -19.06 23.61
C GLY A 36 -5.08 -17.60 23.21
N GLU A 37 -3.84 -17.24 22.91
CA GLU A 37 -3.43 -15.86 22.58
C GLU A 37 -3.25 -15.63 21.08
N GLY A 38 -2.85 -16.69 20.37
CA GLY A 38 -2.78 -16.71 18.91
C GLY A 38 -3.90 -17.52 18.28
N LEU A 39 -4.01 -17.42 16.96
CA LEU A 39 -4.96 -18.14 16.13
C LEU A 39 -4.50 -19.57 15.80
N GLY A 40 -3.22 -19.89 16.02
CA GLY A 40 -2.65 -21.21 15.76
C GLY A 40 -2.74 -21.65 14.29
N ILE A 41 -2.72 -20.71 13.34
CA ILE A 41 -2.75 -21.01 11.91
C ILE A 41 -1.40 -21.62 11.52
N ASP A 42 -1.43 -22.80 10.91
CA ASP A 42 -0.24 -23.51 10.44
C ASP A 42 0.62 -22.61 9.56
N THR A 43 1.93 -22.52 9.88
CA THR A 43 2.88 -21.68 9.16
C THR A 43 2.98 -22.00 7.68
N SER A 44 2.63 -23.22 7.25
CA SER A 44 2.57 -23.59 5.82
C SER A 44 1.49 -22.82 5.04
N LEU A 45 0.47 -22.30 5.73
CA LEU A 45 -0.60 -21.47 5.15
C LEU A 45 -0.27 -19.98 5.15
N ILE A 46 0.93 -19.58 5.59
CA ILE A 46 1.35 -18.19 5.71
C ILE A 46 2.65 -17.99 4.92
N ASN A 47 2.69 -16.97 4.08
CA ASN A 47 3.92 -16.57 3.39
C ASN A 47 4.75 -15.66 4.31
N VAL A 48 5.39 -16.29 5.30
CA VAL A 48 6.20 -15.60 6.32
C VAL A 48 7.29 -14.74 5.67
N ALA A 49 8.01 -15.29 4.69
CA ALA A 49 9.11 -14.61 4.03
C ALA A 49 8.67 -13.33 3.30
N ALA A 50 7.52 -13.34 2.62
CA ALA A 50 6.99 -12.13 1.97
C ALA A 50 6.59 -11.05 2.98
N ILE A 51 6.01 -11.44 4.11
CA ILE A 51 5.64 -10.51 5.19
C ILE A 51 6.91 -9.91 5.83
N GLU A 52 7.97 -10.70 6.01
CA GLU A 52 9.25 -10.22 6.51
C GLU A 52 9.94 -9.26 5.54
N ALA A 53 9.89 -9.51 4.23
CA ALA A 53 10.44 -8.58 3.24
C ALA A 53 9.75 -7.20 3.33
N ILE A 54 8.41 -7.17 3.42
CA ILE A 54 7.65 -5.91 3.57
C ILE A 54 7.97 -5.22 4.91
N ARG A 55 8.17 -5.99 5.99
CA ARG A 55 8.63 -5.48 7.29
C ARG A 55 9.97 -4.78 7.14
N ASP A 56 10.95 -5.48 6.57
CA ASP A 56 12.34 -5.06 6.58
C ASP A 56 12.60 -3.91 5.59
N ASP A 57 11.88 -3.88 4.47
CA ASP A 57 12.09 -2.88 3.42
C ASP A 57 11.26 -1.61 3.61
N LEU A 58 9.96 -1.73 3.91
CA LEU A 58 9.01 -0.60 3.78
C LEU A 58 8.54 -0.01 5.13
N THR A 59 8.73 -0.78 6.21
CA THR A 59 8.16 -0.45 7.52
C THR A 59 9.12 -0.65 8.68
N SER A 60 10.43 -0.80 8.43
CA SER A 60 11.44 -1.21 9.41
C SER A 60 11.45 -0.45 10.74
N GLN A 61 11.02 0.82 10.75
CA GLN A 61 10.95 1.68 11.93
C GLN A 61 9.59 1.66 12.67
N ALA A 62 8.55 1.09 12.07
CA ALA A 62 7.22 1.05 12.68
C ALA A 62 7.23 0.19 13.95
N ARG A 63 6.70 0.74 15.05
CA ARG A 63 6.56 0.04 16.32
C ARG A 63 5.18 0.31 16.91
N VAL A 64 4.60 -0.73 17.48
CA VAL A 64 3.31 -0.71 18.16
C VAL A 64 3.40 -1.54 19.43
N ALA A 65 2.58 -1.22 20.42
CA ALA A 65 2.45 -1.95 21.66
C ALA A 65 0.98 -2.10 21.99
N PHE A 66 0.54 -3.29 22.37
CA PHE A 66 -0.86 -3.53 22.73
C PHE A 66 -0.98 -4.03 24.16
N VAL A 67 -2.02 -3.56 24.82
CA VAL A 67 -2.52 -4.15 26.06
C VAL A 67 -3.89 -4.74 25.76
N LEU A 68 -3.93 -6.06 25.59
CA LEU A 68 -5.18 -6.78 25.38
C LEU A 68 -5.77 -7.15 26.74
N VAL A 69 -6.87 -6.47 27.09
CA VAL A 69 -7.61 -6.70 28.34
C VAL A 69 -8.80 -7.62 28.10
N GLU A 70 -9.32 -7.64 26.87
CA GLU A 70 -10.53 -8.36 26.48
C GLU A 70 -10.24 -9.30 25.30
N GLU A 71 -11.15 -10.25 25.11
CA GLU A 71 -11.15 -11.15 23.95
C GLU A 71 -11.51 -10.37 22.68
N ILE A 72 -10.73 -10.58 21.61
CA ILE A 72 -10.97 -9.96 20.31
C ILE A 72 -12.04 -10.78 19.58
N ALA A 73 -13.26 -10.24 19.47
CA ALA A 73 -14.38 -10.95 18.85
C ALA A 73 -14.18 -11.23 17.34
N ASP A 74 -13.54 -10.31 16.62
CA ASP A 74 -13.18 -10.46 15.20
C ASP A 74 -11.69 -10.17 15.02
N ALA A 75 -10.89 -11.23 15.08
CA ALA A 75 -9.44 -11.14 14.95
C ALA A 75 -9.02 -10.56 13.59
N LYS A 76 -9.75 -10.85 12.51
CA LYS A 76 -9.40 -10.33 11.18
C LYS A 76 -9.54 -8.82 11.15
N ALA A 77 -10.71 -8.31 11.55
CA ALA A 77 -10.97 -6.88 11.56
C ALA A 77 -9.96 -6.15 12.47
N TRP A 78 -9.68 -6.72 13.64
CA TRP A 78 -8.72 -6.15 14.57
C TRP A 78 -7.29 -6.13 14.02
N LEU A 79 -6.81 -7.21 13.41
CA LEU A 79 -5.47 -7.28 12.80
C LEU A 79 -5.33 -6.26 11.67
N GLU A 80 -6.36 -6.13 10.83
CA GLU A 80 -6.38 -5.15 9.74
C GLU A 80 -6.32 -3.72 10.31
N GLU A 81 -7.19 -3.37 11.25
CA GLU A 81 -7.29 -2.01 11.78
C GLU A 81 -6.09 -1.61 12.65
N GLN A 82 -5.62 -2.51 13.51
CA GLN A 82 -4.64 -2.20 14.54
C GLN A 82 -3.20 -2.47 14.11
N LEU A 83 -2.95 -3.41 13.18
CA LEU A 83 -1.60 -3.76 12.75
C LEU A 83 -1.33 -3.39 11.29
N LEU A 84 -2.20 -3.81 10.37
CA LEU A 84 -1.94 -3.68 8.94
C LEU A 84 -2.13 -2.24 8.45
N VAL A 85 -3.23 -1.57 8.82
CA VAL A 85 -3.49 -0.16 8.44
C VAL A 85 -2.36 0.76 8.91
N PRO A 86 -1.87 0.69 10.17
CA PRO A 86 -0.70 1.46 10.60
C PRO A 86 0.58 1.17 9.81
N ALA A 87 0.74 -0.08 9.34
CA ALA A 87 1.84 -0.46 8.47
C ALA A 87 1.63 -0.05 7.00
N GLY A 88 0.46 0.51 6.63
CA GLY A 88 0.10 0.77 5.23
C GLY A 88 -0.13 -0.51 4.42
N CYS A 89 -0.43 -1.62 5.09
CA CYS A 89 -0.63 -2.94 4.52
C CYS A 89 -2.11 -3.32 4.51
N VAL A 90 -2.48 -4.27 3.65
CA VAL A 90 -3.77 -4.95 3.68
C VAL A 90 -3.56 -6.46 3.68
N LEU A 91 -4.51 -7.19 4.26
CA LEU A 91 -4.49 -8.64 4.22
C LEU A 91 -4.68 -9.12 2.78
N SER A 92 -3.84 -10.07 2.36
CA SER A 92 -3.83 -10.58 1.00
C SER A 92 -3.59 -12.09 0.98
N VAL A 93 -3.69 -12.69 -0.20
CA VAL A 93 -3.41 -14.10 -0.46
C VAL A 93 -2.49 -14.19 -1.65
N ASP A 94 -1.38 -14.92 -1.52
CA ASP A 94 -0.42 -15.11 -2.59
C ASP A 94 -0.91 -16.13 -3.65
N GLU A 95 -0.14 -16.30 -4.72
CA GLU A 95 -0.43 -17.26 -5.80
C GLU A 95 -0.50 -18.72 -5.34
N ASN A 96 0.03 -19.04 -4.15
CA ASN A 96 0.04 -20.37 -3.56
C ASN A 96 -1.05 -20.53 -2.48
N GLU A 97 -2.05 -19.64 -2.48
CA GLU A 97 -3.17 -19.64 -1.52
C GLU A 97 -2.74 -19.43 -0.05
N ARG A 98 -1.57 -18.82 0.17
CA ARG A 98 -1.08 -18.51 1.53
C ARG A 98 -1.43 -17.10 1.93
N ILE A 99 -1.72 -16.92 3.22
CA ILE A 99 -1.92 -15.60 3.82
C ILE A 99 -0.63 -14.79 3.68
N THR A 100 -0.77 -13.58 3.15
CA THR A 100 0.31 -12.60 3.04
C THR A 100 -0.24 -11.20 3.33
N VAL A 101 0.60 -10.18 3.20
CA VAL A 101 0.17 -8.79 3.19
C VAL A 101 0.55 -8.14 1.87
N ALA A 102 -0.30 -7.26 1.37
CA ALA A 102 0.01 -6.39 0.25
C ALA A 102 0.23 -4.97 0.76
N PHE A 103 1.14 -4.23 0.13
CA PHE A 103 1.40 -2.83 0.44
C PHE A 103 0.76 -1.96 -0.64
N TYR A 104 0.05 -0.89 -0.24
CA TYR A 104 -0.33 0.13 -1.19
C TYR A 104 0.90 0.99 -1.51
N GLY A 105 1.51 0.73 -2.65
CA GLY A 105 2.71 1.43 -3.06
C GLY A 105 2.97 1.32 -4.56
N PRO A 106 3.94 2.09 -5.04
CA PRO A 106 4.40 2.04 -6.41
C PRO A 106 4.98 0.62 -6.68
N PRO A 107 4.76 0.00 -7.86
CA PRO A 107 5.27 -1.35 -8.12
C PRO A 107 6.77 -1.44 -7.88
N LEU A 108 7.22 -2.55 -7.30
CA LEU A 108 8.64 -2.72 -7.04
C LEU A 108 9.41 -2.82 -8.37
N PRO A 109 10.67 -2.36 -8.39
CA PRO A 109 11.63 -2.69 -9.43
C PRO A 109 11.57 -4.14 -9.93
N GLY A 110 11.35 -4.32 -11.23
CA GLY A 110 11.30 -5.65 -11.85
C GLY A 110 10.03 -6.46 -11.55
N GLU A 111 9.08 -5.90 -10.78
CA GLU A 111 7.79 -6.51 -10.56
C GLU A 111 7.06 -6.66 -11.90
N THR A 112 6.61 -7.89 -12.19
CA THR A 112 5.78 -8.17 -13.36
C THR A 112 4.32 -7.96 -12.99
N LEU A 113 3.73 -6.89 -13.48
CA LEU A 113 2.32 -6.61 -13.26
C LEU A 113 1.44 -7.48 -14.16
N ALA A 114 0.36 -8.01 -13.59
CA ALA A 114 -0.58 -8.80 -14.36
C ALA A 114 -1.31 -7.90 -15.37
N PRO A 115 -1.21 -8.15 -16.69
CA PRO A 115 -1.93 -7.36 -17.66
C PRO A 115 -3.40 -7.76 -17.65
N LEU A 116 -4.27 -6.77 -17.80
CA LEU A 116 -5.71 -6.90 -17.99
C LEU A 116 -6.10 -6.15 -19.27
N GLY A 117 -6.40 -6.91 -20.32
CA GLY A 117 -6.69 -6.37 -21.65
C GLY A 117 -8.12 -6.65 -22.09
N PRO A 118 -8.54 -6.16 -23.28
CA PRO A 118 -9.92 -6.33 -23.77
C PRO A 118 -10.35 -7.79 -23.88
N ASP A 119 -9.41 -8.70 -24.13
CA ASP A 119 -9.65 -10.16 -24.20
C ASP A 119 -10.04 -10.77 -22.84
N ASP A 120 -9.76 -10.08 -21.73
CA ASP A 120 -10.17 -10.47 -20.39
C ASP A 120 -11.55 -9.93 -19.99
N ALA A 121 -12.26 -9.18 -20.85
CA ALA A 121 -13.55 -8.58 -20.49
C ALA A 121 -14.75 -9.49 -20.87
N LEU A 122 -15.37 -10.17 -19.89
CA LEU A 122 -16.51 -11.07 -20.11
C LEU A 122 -17.88 -10.39 -20.14
N GLY A 123 -18.01 -9.20 -19.55
CA GLY A 123 -19.28 -8.46 -19.41
C GLY A 123 -19.19 -6.99 -19.83
N GLY A 124 -18.09 -6.61 -20.48
CA GLY A 124 -17.71 -5.21 -20.66
C GLY A 124 -17.04 -4.62 -19.41
N VAL A 125 -16.51 -3.43 -19.59
CA VAL A 125 -15.88 -2.64 -18.54
C VAL A 125 -16.70 -1.38 -18.38
N SER A 126 -17.04 -1.00 -17.14
CA SER A 126 -17.82 0.19 -16.87
C SER A 126 -17.00 1.17 -16.04
N LEU A 127 -16.94 2.42 -16.51
CA LEU A 127 -16.43 3.54 -15.72
C LEU A 127 -17.50 3.93 -14.69
N ASP A 128 -17.10 4.10 -13.43
CA ASP A 128 -18.00 4.67 -12.42
C ASP A 128 -18.33 6.12 -12.79
N ALA A 129 -19.61 6.48 -12.68
CA ALA A 129 -20.12 7.78 -13.10
C ALA A 129 -19.61 8.93 -12.21
N ASP A 130 -19.16 8.64 -10.99
CA ASP A 130 -18.79 9.65 -10.00
C ASP A 130 -17.39 10.25 -10.19
N LEU A 131 -16.62 9.80 -11.20
CA LEU A 131 -15.20 10.20 -11.42
C LEU A 131 -14.32 10.14 -10.14
N GLY A 132 -14.78 9.48 -9.08
CA GLY A 132 -14.11 9.35 -7.79
C GLY A 132 -14.22 10.55 -6.84
N PHE A 133 -15.08 11.55 -7.10
CA PHE A 133 -15.17 12.73 -6.22
C PHE A 133 -15.67 12.40 -4.81
N SER A 134 -16.60 11.45 -4.65
CA SER A 134 -17.01 10.99 -3.31
C SER A 134 -15.91 10.22 -2.57
N GLY A 135 -14.90 9.73 -3.30
CA GLY A 135 -13.74 9.03 -2.76
C GLY A 135 -12.59 9.95 -2.32
N VAL A 136 -12.71 11.27 -2.54
CA VAL A 136 -11.66 12.21 -2.12
C VAL A 136 -11.55 12.23 -0.60
N LEU A 137 -10.34 12.05 -0.10
CA LEU A 137 -9.98 12.16 1.30
C LEU A 137 -8.90 13.23 1.44
N ASN A 138 -9.24 14.33 2.10
CA ASN A 138 -8.31 15.45 2.31
C ASN A 138 -8.24 15.93 3.78
N VAL A 139 -8.89 15.17 4.68
CA VAL A 139 -8.86 15.41 6.13
C VAL A 139 -8.82 14.05 6.84
N VAL A 140 -7.72 13.76 7.56
CA VAL A 140 -7.56 12.54 8.36
C VAL A 140 -7.28 12.92 9.82
N ASP A 141 -8.08 12.37 10.74
CA ASP A 141 -7.97 12.56 12.19
C ASP A 141 -7.57 11.23 12.83
N VAL A 142 -6.29 11.10 13.16
CA VAL A 142 -5.73 9.91 13.78
C VAL A 142 -5.70 10.08 15.28
N ARG A 143 -6.42 9.21 15.98
CA ARG A 143 -6.42 9.10 17.43
C ARG A 143 -5.60 7.88 17.79
N TYR A 144 -4.65 8.03 18.70
CA TYR A 144 -3.71 6.96 19.00
C TYR A 144 -3.38 6.88 20.49
N SER A 145 -2.68 5.82 20.90
CA SER A 145 -2.30 5.57 22.29
C SER A 145 -3.54 5.49 23.20
N ARG A 146 -4.38 4.46 22.99
CA ARG A 146 -5.61 4.26 23.76
C ARG A 146 -5.25 3.79 25.16
N ASP A 147 -5.70 4.53 26.16
CA ASP A 147 -5.60 4.13 27.55
C ASP A 147 -6.58 2.97 27.83
N PRO A 148 -6.12 1.77 28.21
CA PRO A 148 -7.02 0.63 28.42
C PRO A 148 -7.93 0.77 29.64
N VAL A 149 -7.62 1.69 30.58
CA VAL A 149 -8.42 1.92 31.79
C VAL A 149 -9.46 3.01 31.55
N SER A 150 -9.07 4.12 30.92
CA SER A 150 -9.99 5.24 30.68
C SER A 150 -10.69 5.19 29.32
N GLU A 151 -10.28 4.28 28.44
CA GLU A 151 -10.74 4.12 27.05
C GLU A 151 -10.55 5.35 26.16
N LYS A 152 -9.73 6.32 26.61
CA LYS A 152 -9.45 7.55 25.89
C LYS A 152 -8.13 7.46 25.15
N TYR A 153 -8.11 8.00 23.93
CA TYR A 153 -6.89 8.23 23.18
C TYR A 153 -6.11 9.39 23.79
N ARG A 154 -4.83 9.17 24.06
CA ARG A 154 -3.92 10.17 24.62
C ARG A 154 -3.32 11.05 23.54
N GLY A 155 -3.15 10.50 22.34
CA GLY A 155 -2.59 11.16 21.18
C GLY A 155 -3.63 11.48 20.12
N ARG A 156 -3.42 12.59 19.40
CA ARG A 156 -4.27 12.99 18.28
C ARG A 156 -3.48 13.81 17.27
N VAL A 157 -3.47 13.35 16.02
CA VAL A 157 -2.94 14.08 14.86
C VAL A 157 -4.08 14.37 13.90
N LEU A 158 -4.19 15.62 13.46
CA LEU A 158 -5.10 16.02 12.38
C LEU A 158 -4.26 16.45 11.18
N VAL A 159 -4.28 15.67 10.10
CA VAL A 159 -3.58 15.99 8.87
C VAL A 159 -4.58 16.49 7.83
N LEU A 160 -4.25 17.61 7.20
CA LEU A 160 -5.04 18.28 6.18
C LEU A 160 -4.22 18.36 4.90
N ASP A 161 -4.82 17.98 3.77
CA ASP A 161 -4.27 18.26 2.45
C ASP A 161 -4.88 19.59 1.95
N ASN A 162 -4.18 20.69 2.20
CA ASN A 162 -4.66 22.03 1.85
C ASN A 162 -4.80 22.21 0.34
N ASP A 163 -3.94 21.57 -0.46
CA ASP A 163 -3.97 21.70 -1.92
C ASP A 163 -5.20 20.97 -2.47
N SER A 164 -5.46 19.75 -1.98
CA SER A 164 -6.71 19.02 -2.28
C SER A 164 -7.95 19.77 -1.79
N ILE A 165 -7.93 20.35 -0.59
CA ILE A 165 -9.06 21.14 -0.07
C ILE A 165 -9.33 22.36 -0.96
N GLN A 166 -8.28 23.05 -1.43
CA GLN A 166 -8.42 24.18 -2.35
C GLN A 166 -8.95 23.74 -3.72
N ALA A 167 -8.50 22.60 -4.23
CA ALA A 167 -8.88 22.09 -5.54
C ALA A 167 -10.28 21.46 -5.57
N HIS A 168 -10.70 20.79 -4.50
CA HIS A 168 -11.89 19.92 -4.48
C HIS A 168 -12.89 20.23 -3.37
N GLY A 169 -12.56 21.16 -2.47
CA GLY A 169 -13.35 21.43 -1.27
C GLY A 169 -13.07 20.43 -0.15
N SER A 170 -13.47 20.78 1.08
CA SER A 170 -13.26 19.90 2.24
C SER A 170 -14.18 18.68 2.17
N ALA A 171 -13.57 17.50 2.13
CA ALA A 171 -14.26 16.22 2.17
C ALA A 171 -14.66 15.83 3.60
N LYS A 172 -15.43 14.73 3.70
CA LYS A 172 -15.77 14.15 5.00
C LYS A 172 -14.49 13.65 5.67
N LYS A 173 -14.27 14.12 6.90
CA LYS A 173 -13.16 13.68 7.75
C LYS A 173 -13.20 12.18 7.99
N LEU A 174 -12.10 11.48 7.67
CA LEU A 174 -11.85 10.12 8.12
C LEU A 174 -11.28 10.16 9.54
N VAL A 175 -11.79 9.32 10.42
CA VAL A 175 -11.26 9.15 11.78
C VAL A 175 -10.64 7.78 11.85
N LEU A 176 -9.36 7.72 12.22
CA LEU A 176 -8.63 6.48 12.47
C LEU A 176 -8.35 6.34 13.96
N GLU A 177 -8.49 5.13 14.46
CA GLU A 177 -8.43 4.82 15.88
C GLU A 177 -7.37 3.73 16.13
N LEU A 178 -6.13 4.18 16.32
CA LEU A 178 -4.92 3.35 16.39
C LEU A 178 -4.51 3.13 17.84
N GLY A 179 -5.17 2.18 18.51
CA GLY A 179 -5.07 1.99 19.96
C GLY A 179 -3.65 1.67 20.43
N GLY A 180 -2.92 0.86 19.68
CA GLY A 180 -1.58 0.39 20.06
C GLY A 180 -0.40 1.16 19.48
N VAL A 181 -0.63 2.28 18.81
CA VAL A 181 0.47 3.16 18.40
C VAL A 181 0.96 3.93 19.63
N HIS A 182 2.20 3.67 20.03
CA HIS A 182 2.89 4.29 21.17
C HIS A 182 4.38 4.44 20.87
N GLY A 183 5.03 5.47 21.41
CA GLY A 183 6.49 5.54 21.47
C GLY A 183 7.09 4.56 22.48
N LEU A 184 8.25 3.98 22.12
CA LEU A 184 8.96 2.94 22.88
C LEU A 184 9.14 3.25 24.37
N ASP A 185 9.26 4.52 24.76
CA ASP A 185 9.50 4.96 26.13
C ASP A 185 8.40 5.88 26.70
N SER A 186 7.35 6.17 25.93
CA SER A 186 6.43 7.27 26.26
C SER A 186 5.07 6.80 26.75
N VAL A 187 4.96 6.56 28.05
CA VAL A 187 3.66 6.67 28.76
C VAL A 187 3.28 8.15 28.95
N VAL A 188 4.17 9.06 28.58
CA VAL A 188 4.10 10.51 28.82
C VAL A 188 3.62 11.21 27.54
N SER A 189 2.82 12.26 27.70
CA SER A 189 2.46 13.17 26.61
C SER A 189 3.42 14.37 26.67
N PRO A 190 4.05 14.80 25.56
CA PRO A 190 3.86 14.34 24.17
C PRO A 190 4.54 13.01 23.84
N ASP A 191 3.98 12.27 22.88
CA ASP A 191 4.52 11.01 22.34
C ASP A 191 5.00 11.23 20.90
N PRO A 192 6.24 11.72 20.70
CA PRO A 192 6.72 12.14 19.39
C PRO A 192 6.82 11.00 18.38
N VAL A 193 7.01 9.76 18.84
CA VAL A 193 7.05 8.59 17.95
C VAL A 193 5.63 8.23 17.52
N GLY A 194 4.67 8.23 18.45
CA GLY A 194 3.26 8.04 18.14
C GLY A 194 2.73 9.09 17.16
N ASP A 195 3.08 10.36 17.37
CA ASP A 195 2.77 11.46 16.43
C ASP A 195 3.36 11.18 15.04
N SER A 196 4.63 10.80 14.95
CA SER A 196 5.30 10.53 13.66
C SER A 196 4.65 9.38 12.90
N VAL A 197 4.28 8.29 13.58
CA VAL A 197 3.56 7.15 12.97
C VAL A 197 2.16 7.58 12.52
N ALA A 198 1.43 8.31 13.36
CA ALA A 198 0.09 8.81 13.04
C ALA A 198 0.11 9.76 11.83
N GLU A 199 1.08 10.67 11.75
CA GLU A 199 1.31 11.56 10.61
C GLU A 199 1.63 10.77 9.34
N LEU A 200 2.52 9.78 9.42
CA LEU A 200 2.89 8.95 8.27
C LEU A 200 1.68 8.19 7.70
N VAL A 201 0.89 7.55 8.56
CA VAL A 201 -0.33 6.81 8.16
C VAL A 201 -1.33 7.75 7.49
N ALA A 202 -1.57 8.91 8.09
CA ALA A 202 -2.47 9.91 7.53
C ALA A 202 -1.96 10.44 6.19
N ALA A 203 -0.66 10.74 6.08
CA ALA A 203 -0.04 11.23 4.85
C ALA A 203 -0.16 10.21 3.71
N ARG A 204 0.04 8.91 3.98
CA ARG A 204 -0.14 7.83 2.99
C ARG A 204 -1.59 7.70 2.51
N LEU A 205 -2.55 7.84 3.43
CA LEU A 205 -3.98 7.81 3.06
C LEU A 205 -4.39 9.05 2.27
N LEU A 206 -3.89 10.23 2.66
CA LEU A 206 -4.11 11.45 1.92
C LEU A 206 -3.51 11.36 0.52
N SER A 207 -2.24 10.96 0.35
CA SER A 207 -1.62 10.85 -0.98
C SER A 207 -2.40 9.91 -1.91
N ARG A 208 -2.93 8.81 -1.36
CA ARG A 208 -3.75 7.85 -2.09
C ARG A 208 -5.09 8.42 -2.58
N TYR A 209 -5.71 9.31 -1.82
CA TYR A 209 -7.09 9.74 -2.04
C TYR A 209 -7.26 11.28 -2.14
N ALA A 210 -6.16 12.02 -2.27
CA ALA A 210 -6.16 13.49 -2.32
C ALA A 210 -6.82 14.03 -3.59
N ALA A 211 -6.80 13.27 -4.67
CA ALA A 211 -7.39 13.65 -5.95
C ALA A 211 -8.47 12.64 -6.37
N PRO A 212 -9.52 13.08 -7.10
CA PRO A 212 -10.48 12.18 -7.72
C PRO A 212 -9.75 11.26 -8.70
N ARG A 213 -9.95 9.96 -8.54
CA ARG A 213 -9.34 8.91 -9.37
C ARG A 213 -10.43 8.14 -10.09
N LYS A 214 -10.16 7.74 -11.34
CA LYS A 214 -11.11 6.93 -12.09
C LYS A 214 -11.25 5.56 -11.44
N GLU A 215 -12.47 5.20 -11.10
CA GLU A 215 -12.81 3.85 -10.70
C GLU A 215 -13.50 3.13 -11.87
N ILE A 216 -13.06 1.91 -12.15
CA ILE A 216 -13.67 1.05 -13.17
C ILE A 216 -14.10 -0.27 -12.54
N SER A 217 -15.25 -0.77 -12.96
CA SER A 217 -15.67 -2.14 -12.67
C SER A 217 -15.36 -3.02 -13.88
N TRP A 218 -14.69 -4.13 -13.61
CA TRP A 218 -14.23 -5.07 -14.62
C TRP A 218 -14.77 -6.47 -14.34
N SER A 219 -15.36 -7.11 -15.34
CA SER A 219 -15.80 -8.50 -15.26
C SER A 219 -14.85 -9.38 -16.06
N ALA A 220 -14.11 -10.27 -15.38
CA ALA A 220 -13.07 -11.11 -15.97
C ALA A 220 -13.32 -12.61 -15.76
N PRO A 221 -12.64 -13.50 -16.52
CA PRO A 221 -12.71 -14.94 -16.28
C PRO A 221 -12.24 -15.32 -14.89
N LEU A 222 -12.78 -16.41 -14.35
CA LEU A 222 -12.40 -16.94 -13.03
C LEU A 222 -10.89 -17.18 -12.88
N THR A 223 -10.14 -17.38 -13.97
CA THR A 223 -8.67 -17.49 -13.93
C THR A 223 -7.98 -16.25 -13.36
N ARG A 224 -8.66 -15.09 -13.36
CA ARG A 224 -8.21 -13.85 -12.73
C ARG A 224 -8.58 -13.75 -11.25
N CYS A 225 -9.16 -14.79 -10.65
CA CYS A 225 -9.50 -14.79 -9.22
C CYS A 225 -8.26 -14.74 -8.32
N ALA A 226 -7.09 -15.11 -8.84
CA ALA A 226 -5.83 -15.06 -8.11
C ALA A 226 -5.29 -13.62 -7.94
N THR A 227 -5.81 -12.64 -8.70
CA THR A 227 -5.37 -11.25 -8.55
C THR A 227 -5.73 -10.74 -7.15
N PRO A 228 -4.74 -10.37 -6.31
CA PRO A 228 -5.01 -9.99 -4.93
C PRO A 228 -5.53 -8.55 -4.82
N VAL A 229 -6.19 -8.24 -3.70
CA VAL A 229 -6.60 -6.86 -3.36
C VAL A 229 -5.37 -6.03 -3.01
N ALA A 230 -5.39 -4.74 -3.32
CA ALA A 230 -4.30 -3.78 -3.26
C ALA A 230 -3.09 -4.06 -4.16
N HIS A 231 -3.15 -5.10 -5.00
CA HIS A 231 -2.16 -5.25 -6.07
C HIS A 231 -2.44 -4.27 -7.21
N LEU A 232 -1.37 -3.85 -7.86
CA LEU A 232 -1.44 -3.10 -9.09
C LEU A 232 -1.51 -4.05 -10.28
N ILE A 233 -2.32 -3.67 -11.25
CA ILE A 233 -2.45 -4.36 -12.53
C ILE A 233 -2.35 -3.34 -13.66
N GLU A 234 -1.82 -3.80 -14.78
CA GLU A 234 -1.71 -2.98 -15.97
C GLU A 234 -2.98 -3.16 -16.82
N VAL A 235 -3.78 -2.11 -16.95
CA VAL A 235 -5.03 -2.14 -17.71
C VAL A 235 -4.83 -1.49 -19.07
N SER A 236 -5.22 -2.22 -20.11
CA SER A 236 -5.31 -1.70 -21.48
C SER A 236 -6.75 -1.80 -21.97
N GLU A 237 -7.38 -0.66 -22.24
CA GLU A 237 -8.78 -0.60 -22.67
C GLU A 237 -8.98 0.59 -23.63
N ASP A 238 -9.34 0.27 -24.87
CA ASP A 238 -9.43 1.23 -25.97
C ASP A 238 -10.69 2.08 -25.94
N ARG A 239 -11.70 1.64 -25.20
CA ARG A 239 -12.98 2.36 -25.04
C ARG A 239 -12.91 3.50 -24.02
N PHE A 240 -11.93 3.52 -23.13
CA PHE A 240 -11.80 4.62 -22.18
C PHE A 240 -11.21 5.85 -22.85
N PRO A 241 -11.73 7.06 -22.53
CA PRO A 241 -11.11 8.29 -23.00
C PRO A 241 -9.70 8.38 -22.43
N ALA A 242 -8.71 8.52 -23.32
CA ALA A 242 -7.32 8.71 -22.93
C ALA A 242 -7.23 9.87 -21.93
N VAL A 243 -6.47 9.66 -20.85
CA VAL A 243 -6.10 10.73 -19.93
C VAL A 243 -5.19 11.69 -20.70
N VAL A 244 -5.66 12.90 -20.99
CA VAL A 244 -4.80 13.95 -21.56
C VAL A 244 -4.03 14.57 -20.40
N ILE A 245 -2.77 14.17 -20.24
CA ILE A 245 -1.89 14.66 -19.18
C ILE A 245 -1.31 16.05 -19.54
N ASP A 246 -1.29 16.42 -20.83
CA ASP A 246 -0.84 17.73 -21.31
C ASP A 246 -1.53 18.08 -22.65
N GLU A 247 -1.99 19.33 -22.80
CA GLU A 247 -2.54 19.87 -24.05
C GLU A 247 -1.50 19.86 -25.20
N SER A 248 -0.21 19.90 -24.89
CA SER A 248 0.86 19.77 -25.89
C SER A 248 0.94 18.37 -26.50
N GLN A 249 0.54 17.34 -25.75
CA GLN A 249 0.50 15.92 -26.15
C GLN A 249 -0.85 15.53 -26.79
N ALA A 250 -1.88 16.39 -26.70
CA ALA A 250 -3.22 16.14 -27.24
C ALA A 250 -3.28 15.96 -28.77
N ARG A 251 -2.19 16.19 -29.51
CA ARG A 251 -2.13 15.99 -30.97
C ARG A 251 -1.87 14.55 -31.39
N HIS A 252 -1.47 13.67 -30.46
CA HIS A 252 -1.27 12.24 -30.70
C HIS A 252 -2.26 11.40 -29.87
N LEU A 253 -3.57 11.70 -29.98
CA LEU A 253 -4.64 10.90 -29.41
C LEU A 253 -4.68 9.50 -30.07
N SER A 254 -3.81 8.60 -29.65
CA SER A 254 -4.09 7.17 -29.72
C SER A 254 -5.34 6.92 -28.88
N LYS A 255 -6.39 6.39 -29.51
CA LYS A 255 -7.60 5.95 -28.80
C LYS A 255 -7.20 4.92 -27.74
N GLY A 256 -7.65 5.11 -26.50
CA GLY A 256 -7.51 4.13 -25.42
C GLY A 256 -6.53 4.48 -24.32
N ASN A 257 -6.79 3.92 -23.13
CA ASN A 257 -5.78 3.76 -22.10
C ASN A 257 -4.85 2.63 -22.54
N GLN A 258 -3.60 2.95 -22.88
CA GLN A 258 -2.55 1.95 -23.07
C GLN A 258 -1.71 1.92 -21.80
N SER A 259 -1.63 0.77 -21.13
CA SER A 259 -0.72 0.57 -20.00
C SER A 259 -0.97 1.51 -18.80
N VAL A 260 -2.23 1.66 -18.36
CA VAL A 260 -2.54 2.46 -17.16
C VAL A 260 -2.54 1.54 -15.94
N LEU A 261 -1.92 1.99 -14.85
CA LEU A 261 -1.87 1.22 -13.62
C LEU A 261 -3.16 1.41 -12.83
N TYR A 262 -3.79 0.31 -12.47
CA TYR A 262 -4.94 0.29 -11.58
C TYR A 262 -4.68 -0.60 -10.37
N GLU A 263 -5.12 -0.15 -9.20
CA GLU A 263 -5.17 -0.93 -7.99
C GLU A 263 -6.46 -1.75 -7.93
N VAL A 264 -6.37 -3.02 -7.55
CA VAL A 264 -7.54 -3.84 -7.23
C VAL A 264 -8.09 -3.45 -5.85
N VAL A 265 -9.15 -2.65 -5.83
CA VAL A 265 -9.80 -2.20 -4.58
C VAL A 265 -10.68 -3.30 -3.99
N SER A 266 -11.40 -4.03 -4.83
CA SER A 266 -12.22 -5.15 -4.37
C SER A 266 -12.36 -6.23 -5.41
N ARG A 267 -12.67 -7.43 -4.92
CA ARG A 267 -12.84 -8.64 -5.71
C ARG A 267 -14.10 -9.37 -5.27
N SER A 268 -14.90 -9.81 -6.22
CA SER A 268 -16.08 -10.65 -6.01
C SER A 268 -16.04 -11.85 -6.95
N VAL A 269 -16.35 -13.04 -6.45
CA VAL A 269 -16.28 -14.28 -7.24
C VAL A 269 -17.67 -14.86 -7.42
N ASP A 270 -18.10 -15.01 -8.68
CA ASP A 270 -19.32 -15.72 -9.05
C ASP A 270 -18.93 -17.08 -9.64
N TYR A 271 -18.84 -18.09 -8.78
CA TYR A 271 -18.47 -19.45 -9.17
C TYR A 271 -19.47 -20.09 -10.14
N ALA A 272 -20.75 -19.72 -10.07
CA ALA A 272 -21.77 -20.28 -10.94
C ALA A 272 -21.60 -19.82 -12.40
N ARG A 273 -21.15 -18.57 -12.59
CA ARG A 273 -20.87 -18.00 -13.92
C ARG A 273 -19.41 -18.14 -14.35
N GLY A 274 -18.50 -18.53 -13.46
CA GLY A 274 -17.08 -18.58 -13.74
C GLY A 274 -16.48 -17.18 -13.98
N VAL A 275 -16.96 -16.18 -13.23
CA VAL A 275 -16.61 -14.78 -13.40
C VAL A 275 -16.03 -14.22 -12.10
N VAL A 276 -15.01 -13.37 -12.23
CA VAL A 276 -14.55 -12.49 -11.16
C VAL A 276 -14.91 -11.05 -11.49
N GLY A 277 -15.60 -10.38 -10.58
CA GLY A 277 -15.82 -8.93 -10.61
C GLY A 277 -14.69 -8.24 -9.86
N LEU A 278 -13.96 -7.38 -10.55
CA LEU A 278 -12.91 -6.53 -10.00
C LEU A 278 -13.38 -5.09 -9.96
N ARG A 279 -13.10 -4.40 -8.85
CA ARG A 279 -13.22 -2.95 -8.74
C ARG A 279 -11.82 -2.38 -8.73
N LEU A 280 -11.53 -1.52 -9.69
CA LEU A 280 -10.19 -1.07 -10.00
C LEU A 280 -10.12 0.45 -9.85
N LEU A 281 -9.14 0.96 -9.13
CA LEU A 281 -8.91 2.39 -8.93
C LEU A 281 -7.64 2.81 -9.64
N GLU A 282 -7.73 3.84 -10.48
CA GLU A 282 -6.57 4.38 -11.20
C GLU A 282 -5.49 4.82 -10.21
N SER A 283 -4.25 4.42 -10.49
CA SER A 283 -3.11 4.76 -9.66
C SER A 283 -2.38 5.99 -10.18
N GLU A 284 -1.89 6.83 -9.26
CA GLU A 284 -1.00 7.96 -9.56
C GLU A 284 0.38 7.51 -10.07
N PHE A 285 0.75 6.24 -9.84
CA PHE A 285 2.05 5.69 -10.24
C PHE A 285 2.18 5.52 -11.76
N THR A 286 1.13 5.79 -12.52
CA THR A 286 1.17 5.73 -13.99
C THR A 286 2.15 6.79 -14.50
N GLY A 287 3.27 6.35 -15.07
CA GLY A 287 4.32 7.23 -15.58
C GLY A 287 5.37 7.65 -14.54
N GLU A 288 5.25 7.25 -13.27
CA GLU A 288 6.34 7.42 -12.32
C GLU A 288 7.54 6.57 -12.74
N ARG A 289 8.72 7.21 -12.86
CA ARG A 289 10.00 6.53 -13.11
C ARG A 289 10.72 6.39 -11.78
N TYR A 290 11.06 5.16 -11.43
CA TYR A 290 11.88 4.87 -10.25
C TYR A 290 13.30 5.27 -10.53
N LEU A 291 13.98 5.72 -9.48
CA LEU A 291 15.39 6.01 -9.56
C LEU A 291 16.14 5.11 -8.57
N PHE A 292 17.10 4.33 -9.09
CA PHE A 292 17.95 3.50 -8.24
C PHE A 292 19.19 4.28 -7.83
N LEU A 293 19.50 4.20 -6.54
CA LEU A 293 20.81 4.50 -5.97
C LEU A 293 21.48 3.16 -5.73
N ASN A 294 22.51 2.84 -6.51
CA ASN A 294 23.36 1.67 -6.28
C ASN A 294 24.71 2.17 -5.77
N ASP A 295 25.05 1.81 -4.54
CA ASP A 295 26.27 2.29 -3.87
C ASP A 295 27.56 1.66 -4.40
N ASP A 296 27.49 0.54 -5.14
CA ASP A 296 28.68 -0.32 -5.37
C ASP A 296 29.10 -0.55 -6.84
N ALA A 297 28.43 0.05 -7.83
CA ALA A 297 28.92 -0.01 -9.21
C ALA A 297 28.38 1.14 -10.07
N ALA A 298 29.25 1.71 -10.91
CA ALA A 298 28.81 2.52 -12.04
C ALA A 298 27.83 1.69 -12.90
N PRO A 299 26.58 2.15 -13.10
CA PRO A 299 25.57 1.35 -13.76
C PRO A 299 25.94 1.10 -15.24
N ASP A 300 25.87 -0.16 -15.67
CA ASP A 300 26.04 -0.55 -17.08
C ASP A 300 24.76 -0.27 -17.87
N TYR A 301 24.60 1.00 -18.29
CA TYR A 301 23.48 1.43 -19.10
C TYR A 301 23.37 0.68 -20.44
N GLU A 302 24.50 0.27 -21.02
CA GLU A 302 24.49 -0.44 -22.30
C GLU A 302 24.03 -1.90 -22.15
N GLY A 303 24.35 -2.53 -21.02
CA GLY A 303 23.89 -3.86 -20.63
C GLY A 303 22.45 -3.90 -20.08
N ALA A 304 21.92 -2.77 -19.59
CA ALA A 304 20.57 -2.68 -19.05
C ALA A 304 19.48 -3.00 -20.08
N SER A 305 18.44 -3.73 -19.66
CA SER A 305 17.23 -3.98 -20.44
C SER A 305 16.47 -2.69 -20.75
N ALA A 306 15.57 -2.73 -21.74
CA ALA A 306 14.73 -1.58 -22.07
C ALA A 306 13.80 -1.15 -20.91
N GLN A 307 13.45 -2.08 -20.02
CA GLN A 307 12.66 -1.80 -18.82
C GLN A 307 13.52 -1.10 -17.76
N GLU A 308 14.74 -1.57 -17.54
CA GLU A 308 15.71 -0.92 -16.64
C GLU A 308 16.00 0.51 -17.09
N ARG A 309 16.32 0.74 -18.37
CA ARG A 309 16.59 2.10 -18.88
C ARG A 309 15.42 3.09 -18.78
N ARG A 310 14.18 2.62 -18.58
CA ARG A 310 13.00 3.48 -18.35
C ARG A 310 12.90 3.95 -16.90
N LEU A 311 13.52 3.23 -15.98
CA LEU A 311 13.69 3.61 -14.60
C LEU A 311 14.95 4.51 -14.59
N GLY A 312 14.86 5.74 -14.09
CA GLY A 312 16.02 6.62 -14.02
C GLY A 312 17.13 6.02 -13.15
N TYR A 313 18.36 6.51 -13.29
CA TYR A 313 19.46 6.13 -12.39
C TYR A 313 20.24 7.39 -12.02
N LEU A 314 20.58 7.56 -10.74
CA LEU A 314 21.63 8.49 -10.32
C LEU A 314 22.92 7.69 -10.20
N ALA A 315 23.98 8.18 -10.81
CA ALA A 315 25.33 7.67 -10.58
C ALA A 315 26.05 8.64 -9.64
N ALA A 316 26.72 8.10 -8.62
CA ALA A 316 27.76 8.84 -7.94
C ALA A 316 28.90 9.09 -8.95
N ASP A 317 29.34 10.33 -9.08
CA ASP A 317 30.56 10.62 -9.83
C ASP A 317 31.80 10.14 -9.06
N ALA A 318 32.99 10.35 -9.62
CA ALA A 318 34.24 9.90 -9.00
C ALA A 318 34.56 10.59 -7.65
N ASP A 319 33.78 11.61 -7.26
CA ASP A 319 33.93 12.37 -6.02
C ASP A 319 32.78 12.08 -5.01
N ASP A 320 32.03 10.99 -5.21
CA ASP A 320 30.83 10.61 -4.42
C ASP A 320 29.69 11.65 -4.46
N ALA A 321 29.70 12.56 -5.43
CA ALA A 321 28.58 13.49 -5.63
C ALA A 321 27.52 12.84 -6.53
N LEU A 322 26.27 12.83 -6.06
CA LEU A 322 25.13 12.41 -6.87
C LEU A 322 24.93 13.41 -8.01
N SER A 323 25.19 12.99 -9.25
CA SER A 323 24.90 13.78 -10.44
C SER A 323 23.82 13.09 -11.27
N LEU A 324 22.82 13.87 -11.69
CA LEU A 324 22.00 13.49 -12.84
C LEU A 324 22.93 13.48 -14.04
N ASN A 325 23.16 12.31 -14.64
CA ASN A 325 23.98 12.23 -15.83
C ASN A 325 23.22 12.92 -16.99
N GLU A 326 23.47 14.22 -17.19
CA GLU A 326 22.94 15.03 -18.29
C GLU A 326 23.57 14.66 -19.65
N SER A 327 23.81 13.37 -19.91
CA SER A 327 24.07 12.95 -21.28
C SER A 327 22.78 13.12 -22.09
N PRO A 328 22.81 13.85 -23.21
CA PRO A 328 21.62 14.36 -23.88
C PRO A 328 20.87 13.21 -24.52
N LEU A 329 19.84 12.70 -23.83
CA LEU A 329 18.73 12.12 -24.57
C LEU A 329 18.08 13.26 -25.37
N PRO A 330 17.82 13.08 -26.67
CA PRO A 330 17.15 14.10 -27.48
C PRO A 330 15.65 14.06 -27.15
N PHE A 331 15.26 14.60 -26.00
CA PHE A 331 13.87 14.89 -25.70
C PHE A 331 13.77 16.35 -25.28
N ALA A 332 13.02 17.09 -26.09
CA ALA A 332 12.88 18.52 -26.02
C ALA A 332 12.24 18.96 -24.70
N ASP A 333 12.77 20.05 -24.15
CA ASP A 333 12.13 21.04 -23.28
C ASP A 333 10.90 20.55 -22.49
N GLY A 334 11.13 20.04 -21.28
CA GLY A 334 10.09 19.80 -20.29
C GLY A 334 10.68 19.08 -19.08
N GLY A 335 10.86 19.79 -17.97
CA GLY A 335 11.34 19.18 -16.74
C GLY A 335 10.30 18.20 -16.18
N GLU A 336 10.55 16.90 -16.31
CA GLU A 336 9.78 15.86 -15.62
C GLU A 336 10.28 15.75 -14.16
N ALA A 337 9.35 15.73 -13.21
CA ALA A 337 9.66 15.62 -11.79
C ALA A 337 10.01 14.16 -11.43
N TYR A 338 11.15 13.96 -10.77
CA TYR A 338 11.53 12.66 -10.20
C TYR A 338 11.03 12.57 -8.76
N ARG A 339 10.31 11.50 -8.41
CA ARG A 339 9.94 11.20 -7.02
C ARG A 339 10.96 10.21 -6.46
N ILE A 340 11.84 10.71 -5.59
CA ILE A 340 12.82 9.86 -4.90
C ILE A 340 12.12 9.33 -3.66
N TYR A 341 11.92 8.01 -3.62
CA TYR A 341 11.54 7.32 -2.39
C TYR A 341 12.83 7.01 -1.62
N PRO A 342 12.97 7.44 -0.35
CA PRO A 342 14.06 6.95 0.48
C PRO A 342 13.85 5.44 0.71
N VAL A 343 14.84 4.64 0.31
CA VAL A 343 15.02 3.25 0.73
C VAL A 343 15.73 3.27 2.08
#